data_AF-A0AAU2UHK9-F1
#
_entry.id   AF-A0AAU2UHK9-F1
#
_cell.length_a   1.000
_cell.length_b   1.000
_cell.length_c   1.000
_cell.angle_alpha   90.00
_cell.angle_beta   90.00
_cell.angle_gamma   90.00
#
_symmetry.space_group_name_H-M   'P 1'
#
loop_
_entity.id
_entity.type
_entity.pdbx_description
1 polymer ?
#
loop_
_entity_poly.entity_id
_entity_poly.type
_entity_poly.pdbx_seq_one_letter_code
_entity_poly.pdbx_strand_id
1 'polypeptide(L)'
;MADLPSDKQRQREQDQARTAPPNRGVGSFDVQPQHLYFTSLVVRDGQFAYDKRAKALTGTLDKYSQSAGTGWGADSFADQYGIVAGKFLELWAKSVVAVGGVAVGFTQTANNYAQADWAASKGKGEPPEEKQPPAVIDSAPKYGPPNDLTWRGEGEYHYSWAISGILGEVPDFLMFIMKPVVDEGLRLGRIHEITPGVEEEQFRDIAGAWRDASKDVKKSADEFTDAISYITDPTGNGEWQAAMRSFCQTIWGTTAWGKVRDQRAEVTAKKGARSWKTHGKMDPATRRPIIEVLDKSANTIQKLLDELADVGQRTTETTMRLAKEAAEKTVKDLTSGLDLFELTKIAAGLIVAEVVLTFRSHMDQAAMDAAVEAYHEAFSDAAGKLYMLEFELDEALLGVPTFQAERARAQGFGARSLNEFKKEHSWQLPESRFPYMYSVDLAAAEGMGNGHTLDKHVGKTDEQLLQRMRDESKADGTPKIPGASTYADMESAQRLTQYALRDNTNEINKWLSEDPPRPMAEFDTTSVPLQGPLTGDAVTGRGTMLVDGKVTEVRDTKGVSLRLMYEPDLNPPFVVFSSMPK
;
A
#
# COMPACT_ATOMS: atom_id res chain seq x y z
N MET A 1 9.70 16.86 12.81
CA MET A 1 8.42 16.79 12.10
C MET A 1 7.69 18.08 12.41
N ALA A 2 7.07 18.72 11.42
CA ALA A 2 6.13 19.81 11.72
C ALA A 2 5.00 19.24 12.59
N ASP A 3 4.54 19.98 13.59
CA ASP A 3 3.40 19.55 14.41
C ASP A 3 2.15 19.44 13.53
N LEU A 4 1.58 18.23 13.45
CA LEU A 4 0.35 18.00 12.68
C LEU A 4 -0.84 18.74 13.36
N PRO A 5 -1.75 19.34 12.58
CA PRO A 5 -2.86 20.08 13.14
C PRO A 5 -3.86 19.16 13.86
N SER A 6 -4.38 19.62 14.99
CA SER A 6 -5.47 18.95 15.73
C SER A 6 -6.77 18.92 14.92
N ASP A 7 -7.68 17.99 15.22
CA ASP A 7 -8.99 17.88 14.57
C ASP A 7 -9.78 19.21 14.56
N LYS A 8 -9.69 19.99 15.65
CA LYS A 8 -10.32 21.31 15.74
C LYS A 8 -9.66 22.35 14.81
N GLN A 9 -8.34 22.32 14.68
CA GLN A 9 -7.63 23.19 13.73
C GLN A 9 -7.99 22.81 12.29
N ARG A 10 -8.00 21.51 11.97
CA ARG A 10 -8.35 21.00 10.63
C ARG A 10 -9.75 21.42 10.21
N GLN A 11 -10.74 21.24 11.08
CA GLN A 11 -12.12 21.66 10.83
C GLN A 11 -12.20 23.18 10.59
N ARG A 12 -11.52 23.98 11.42
CA ARG A 12 -11.50 25.44 11.27
C ARG A 12 -10.89 25.87 9.93
N GLU A 13 -9.78 25.26 9.52
CA GLU A 13 -9.12 25.55 8.24
C GLU A 13 -10.01 25.19 7.06
N GLN A 14 -10.68 24.03 7.09
CA GLN A 14 -11.66 23.65 6.07
C GLN A 14 -12.82 24.64 6.00
N ASP A 15 -13.41 25.01 7.14
CA ASP A 15 -14.54 25.95 7.20
C ASP A 15 -14.16 27.33 6.66
N GLN A 16 -12.92 27.77 6.91
CA GLN A 16 -12.39 29.04 6.40
C GLN A 16 -12.06 29.00 4.90
N ALA A 17 -11.62 27.86 4.38
CA ALA A 17 -11.29 27.69 2.96
C ALA A 17 -12.50 27.32 2.10
N ARG A 18 -13.61 26.91 2.72
CA ARG A 18 -14.81 26.46 2.03
C ARG A 18 -15.36 27.57 1.15
N THR A 19 -15.56 27.23 -0.11
CA THR A 19 -16.04 28.16 -1.15
C THR A 19 -17.22 27.54 -1.90
N ALA A 20 -17.94 28.36 -2.65
CA ALA A 20 -19.00 27.88 -3.53
C ALA A 20 -18.43 26.85 -4.53
N PRO A 21 -19.19 25.80 -4.90
CA PRO A 21 -18.70 24.80 -5.84
C PRO A 21 -18.38 25.43 -7.21
N PRO A 22 -17.43 24.87 -7.97
CA PRO A 22 -17.03 25.38 -9.29
C PRO A 22 -18.14 25.33 -10.36
N ASN A 23 -19.22 24.58 -10.12
CA ASN A 23 -20.37 24.50 -11.02
C ASN A 23 -21.18 25.80 -10.97
N ARG A 24 -21.20 26.54 -12.09
CA ARG A 24 -21.98 27.78 -12.26
C ARG A 24 -23.24 27.61 -13.11
N GLY A 25 -23.60 26.36 -13.45
CA GLY A 25 -24.77 26.03 -14.27
C GLY A 25 -24.46 24.98 -15.34
N VAL A 26 -25.48 24.62 -16.14
CA VAL A 26 -25.33 23.66 -17.24
C VAL A 26 -24.32 24.21 -18.26
N GLY A 27 -23.18 23.51 -18.43
CA GLY A 27 -22.14 23.88 -19.39
C GLY A 27 -21.13 24.92 -18.90
N SER A 28 -21.12 25.29 -17.61
CA SER A 28 -20.06 26.15 -17.04
C SER A 28 -19.49 25.56 -15.74
N PHE A 29 -18.23 25.13 -15.82
CA PHE A 29 -17.47 24.61 -14.69
C PHE A 29 -16.13 25.35 -14.63
N ASP A 30 -15.95 26.16 -13.58
CA ASP A 30 -14.83 27.08 -13.45
C ASP A 30 -14.02 26.79 -12.18
N VAL A 31 -12.88 26.10 -12.35
CA VAL A 31 -11.95 25.84 -11.25
C VAL A 31 -11.08 27.06 -11.03
N GLN A 32 -10.95 27.45 -9.76
CA GLN A 32 -10.27 28.67 -9.32
C GLN A 32 -9.28 28.27 -8.22
N PRO A 33 -8.23 29.06 -7.94
CA PRO A 33 -7.24 28.74 -6.91
C PRO A 33 -7.86 28.37 -5.55
N GLN A 34 -8.93 29.05 -5.15
CA GLN A 34 -9.73 28.74 -3.95
C GLN A 34 -10.32 27.33 -3.91
N HIS A 35 -10.72 26.77 -5.06
CA HIS A 35 -11.23 25.39 -5.14
C HIS A 35 -10.10 24.39 -4.87
N LEU A 36 -8.90 24.63 -5.43
CA LEU A 36 -7.72 23.80 -5.17
C LEU A 36 -7.23 23.89 -3.73
N TYR A 37 -7.22 25.09 -3.13
CA TYR A 37 -6.89 25.24 -1.70
C TYR A 37 -7.85 24.44 -0.80
N PHE A 38 -9.15 24.47 -1.11
CA PHE A 38 -10.14 23.68 -0.37
C PHE A 38 -9.92 22.18 -0.57
N THR A 39 -9.79 21.71 -1.82
CA THR A 39 -9.53 20.29 -2.12
C THR A 39 -8.24 19.78 -1.46
N SER A 40 -7.19 20.59 -1.42
CA SER A 40 -5.94 20.29 -0.72
C SER A 40 -6.16 19.94 0.76
N LEU A 41 -6.95 20.75 1.48
CA LEU A 41 -7.28 20.51 2.89
C LEU A 41 -8.15 19.26 3.07
N VAL A 42 -9.12 19.04 2.18
CA VAL A 42 -9.96 17.82 2.21
C VAL A 42 -9.12 16.57 1.97
N VAL A 43 -8.20 16.59 1.02
CA VAL A 43 -7.28 15.48 0.74
C VAL A 43 -6.34 15.22 1.91
N ARG A 44 -5.75 16.25 2.53
CA ARG A 44 -4.98 16.09 3.78
C ARG A 44 -5.83 15.41 4.85
N ASP A 45 -7.07 15.85 5.04
CA ASP A 45 -7.88 15.30 6.11
C ASP A 45 -8.29 13.86 5.85
N GLY A 46 -8.48 13.49 4.58
CA GLY A 46 -8.57 12.11 4.13
C GLY A 46 -7.29 11.30 4.40
N GLN A 47 -6.10 11.88 4.17
CA GLN A 47 -4.82 11.25 4.51
C GLN A 47 -4.74 10.90 6.00
N PHE A 48 -5.12 11.82 6.88
CA PHE A 48 -5.05 11.57 8.33
C PHE A 48 -6.10 10.55 8.78
N ALA A 49 -7.28 10.56 8.16
CA ALA A 49 -8.27 9.51 8.40
C ALA A 49 -7.73 8.13 7.95
N TYR A 50 -7.03 8.08 6.82
CA TYR A 50 -6.43 6.85 6.30
C TYR A 50 -5.31 6.30 7.21
N ASP A 51 -4.44 7.17 7.73
CA ASP A 51 -3.43 6.81 8.74
C ASP A 51 -4.06 6.36 10.07
N LYS A 52 -5.10 7.06 10.54
CA LYS A 52 -5.81 6.72 11.77
C LYS A 52 -6.45 5.32 11.69
N ARG A 53 -6.98 4.93 10.52
CA ARG A 53 -7.53 3.59 10.28
C ARG A 53 -6.46 2.49 10.40
N ALA A 54 -5.26 2.70 9.85
CA ALA A 54 -4.14 1.79 10.05
C ALA A 54 -3.73 1.68 11.53
N LYS A 55 -3.67 2.81 12.25
CA LYS A 55 -3.37 2.81 13.69
C LYS A 55 -4.42 2.10 14.53
N ALA A 56 -5.68 2.10 14.10
CA ALA A 56 -6.75 1.35 14.77
C ALA A 56 -6.55 -0.17 14.60
N LEU A 57 -6.13 -0.60 13.40
CA LEU A 57 -5.73 -1.98 13.16
C LEU A 57 -4.56 -2.35 14.08
N THR A 58 -3.43 -1.64 14.03
CA THR A 58 -2.26 -2.00 14.87
C THR A 58 -2.57 -1.94 16.36
N GLY A 59 -3.31 -0.94 16.82
CA GLY A 59 -3.73 -0.85 18.23
C GLY A 59 -4.60 -2.03 18.69
N THR A 60 -5.18 -2.81 17.78
CA THR A 60 -5.85 -4.08 18.09
C THR A 60 -4.87 -5.26 18.01
N LEU A 61 -4.06 -5.33 16.95
CA LEU A 61 -3.06 -6.40 16.77
C LEU A 61 -2.04 -6.43 17.92
N ASP A 62 -1.61 -5.26 18.40
CA ASP A 62 -0.60 -5.10 19.46
C ASP A 62 -1.07 -5.56 20.86
N LYS A 63 -2.36 -5.91 21.01
CA LYS A 63 -2.89 -6.48 22.25
C LYS A 63 -2.60 -7.98 22.37
N TYR A 64 -2.38 -8.64 21.24
CA TYR A 64 -2.26 -10.08 21.17
C TYR A 64 -0.82 -10.46 20.84
N SER A 65 -0.34 -11.55 21.42
CA SER A 65 0.98 -12.12 21.18
C SER A 65 0.95 -13.56 21.64
N GLN A 66 1.76 -14.43 21.05
CA GLN A 66 1.84 -15.84 21.43
C GLN A 66 0.50 -16.61 21.28
N SER A 67 -0.41 -16.12 20.45
CA SER A 67 -1.79 -16.64 20.35
C SER A 67 -1.94 -17.86 19.43
N ALA A 68 -0.93 -18.22 18.63
CA ALA A 68 -1.04 -19.32 17.66
C ALA A 68 -0.97 -20.72 18.30
N GLY A 69 -0.51 -20.80 19.56
CA GLY A 69 -0.19 -22.06 20.22
C GLY A 69 1.18 -22.61 19.77
N THR A 70 1.48 -23.84 20.20
CA THR A 70 2.72 -24.54 19.86
C THR A 70 2.52 -25.51 18.69
N GLY A 71 3.63 -25.81 18.00
CA GLY A 71 3.71 -26.90 17.04
C GLY A 71 4.06 -26.45 15.64
N TRP A 72 4.60 -27.35 14.82
CA TRP A 72 5.21 -27.01 13.53
C TRP A 72 4.26 -26.26 12.58
N GLY A 73 2.98 -26.62 12.55
CA GLY A 73 1.97 -25.89 11.79
C GLY A 73 1.74 -24.48 12.32
N ALA A 74 1.55 -24.34 13.64
CA ALA A 74 1.31 -23.05 14.30
C ALA A 74 2.48 -22.08 14.14
N ASP A 75 3.71 -22.58 14.30
CA ASP A 75 4.94 -21.82 14.10
C ASP A 75 5.04 -21.33 12.65
N SER A 76 4.80 -22.22 11.68
CA SER A 76 4.82 -21.87 10.24
C SER A 76 3.79 -20.79 9.89
N PHE A 77 2.60 -20.86 10.48
CA PHE A 77 1.56 -19.84 10.29
C PHE A 77 1.95 -18.51 10.92
N ALA A 78 2.43 -18.50 12.16
CA ALA A 78 2.80 -17.29 12.88
C ALA A 78 3.94 -16.52 12.17
N ASP A 79 4.97 -17.23 11.74
CA ASP A 79 6.08 -16.67 10.95
C ASP A 79 5.57 -15.99 9.68
N GLN A 80 4.77 -16.73 8.90
CA GLN A 80 4.27 -16.25 7.62
C GLN A 80 3.25 -15.11 7.77
N TYR A 81 2.44 -15.14 8.83
CA TYR A 81 1.55 -14.05 9.22
C TYR A 81 2.33 -12.78 9.51
N GLY A 82 3.40 -12.84 10.30
CA GLY A 82 4.25 -11.69 10.62
C GLY A 82 4.83 -11.03 9.36
N ILE A 83 5.32 -11.82 8.41
CA ILE A 83 5.87 -11.34 7.13
C ILE A 83 4.79 -10.61 6.31
N VAL A 84 3.65 -11.27 6.08
CA VAL A 84 2.56 -10.73 5.24
C VAL A 84 1.93 -9.50 5.87
N ALA A 85 1.66 -9.53 7.17
CA ALA A 85 1.11 -8.39 7.90
C ALA A 85 2.08 -7.22 7.93
N GLY A 86 3.39 -7.47 8.08
CA GLY A 86 4.42 -6.46 7.98
C GLY A 86 4.44 -5.76 6.61
N LYS A 87 4.45 -6.53 5.51
CA LYS A 87 4.38 -6.00 4.14
C LYS A 87 3.07 -5.22 3.89
N PHE A 88 1.95 -5.71 4.40
CA PHE A 88 0.66 -5.02 4.34
C PHE A 88 0.71 -3.64 5.01
N LEU A 89 1.25 -3.56 6.24
CA LEU A 89 1.36 -2.31 6.98
C LEU A 89 2.36 -1.34 6.33
N GLU A 90 3.46 -1.86 5.78
CA GLU A 90 4.40 -1.05 5.00
C GLU A 90 3.74 -0.45 3.74
N LEU A 91 2.97 -1.24 3.00
CA LEU A 91 2.25 -0.79 1.81
C LEU A 91 1.23 0.29 2.17
N TRP A 92 0.45 0.09 3.25
CA TRP A 92 -0.48 1.09 3.75
C TRP A 92 0.27 2.38 4.13
N ALA A 93 1.36 2.29 4.89
CA ALA A 93 2.16 3.44 5.30
C ALA A 93 2.71 4.25 4.10
N LYS A 94 3.26 3.57 3.09
CA LYS A 94 3.75 4.22 1.86
C LYS A 94 2.61 4.88 1.07
N SER A 95 1.43 4.24 1.01
CA SER A 95 0.27 4.81 0.32
C SER A 95 -0.31 6.04 1.04
N VAL A 96 -0.21 6.13 2.38
CA VAL A 96 -0.53 7.36 3.14
C VAL A 96 0.35 8.52 2.67
N VAL A 97 1.65 8.30 2.50
CA VAL A 97 2.60 9.33 2.07
C VAL A 97 2.28 9.84 0.66
N ALA A 98 1.89 8.95 -0.26
CA ALA A 98 1.47 9.32 -1.61
C ALA A 98 0.30 10.35 -1.59
N VAL A 99 -0.71 10.12 -0.75
CA VAL A 99 -1.84 11.05 -0.58
C VAL A 99 -1.42 12.43 -0.06
N GLY A 100 -0.40 12.49 0.80
CA GLY A 100 0.15 13.76 1.29
C GLY A 100 0.76 14.61 0.18
N GLY A 101 1.42 13.96 -0.78
CA GLY A 101 1.98 14.62 -1.96
C GLY A 101 0.91 15.35 -2.77
N VAL A 102 -0.28 14.74 -2.91
CA VAL A 102 -1.41 15.35 -3.63
C VAL A 102 -1.88 16.65 -2.99
N ALA A 103 -2.09 16.65 -1.66
CA ALA A 103 -2.53 17.85 -0.95
C ALA A 103 -1.54 19.01 -1.13
N VAL A 104 -0.25 18.76 -0.94
CA VAL A 104 0.80 19.77 -1.14
C VAL A 104 0.84 20.26 -2.59
N GLY A 105 0.74 19.35 -3.56
CA GLY A 105 0.75 19.68 -4.98
C GLY A 105 -0.38 20.64 -5.38
N PHE A 106 -1.60 20.43 -4.89
CA PHE A 106 -2.71 21.33 -5.19
C PHE A 106 -2.54 22.75 -4.63
N THR A 107 -2.03 22.90 -3.40
CA THR A 107 -1.76 24.23 -2.85
C THR A 107 -0.68 24.95 -3.64
N GLN A 108 0.41 24.27 -3.99
CA GLN A 108 1.49 24.86 -4.79
C GLN A 108 1.00 25.29 -6.17
N THR A 109 0.17 24.48 -6.81
CA THR A 109 -0.44 24.83 -8.11
C THR A 109 -1.29 26.09 -8.02
N ALA A 110 -2.14 26.17 -6.99
CA ALA A 110 -3.01 27.30 -6.78
C ALA A 110 -2.22 28.59 -6.52
N ASN A 111 -1.14 28.52 -5.74
CA ASN A 111 -0.21 29.63 -5.53
C ASN A 111 0.43 30.09 -6.84
N ASN A 112 1.00 29.15 -7.60
CA ASN A 112 1.66 29.43 -8.86
C ASN A 112 0.70 30.07 -9.87
N TYR A 113 -0.51 29.53 -10.00
CA TYR A 113 -1.53 30.07 -10.89
C TYR A 113 -1.97 31.47 -10.49
N ALA A 114 -2.24 31.71 -9.20
CA ALA A 114 -2.64 33.03 -8.72
C ALA A 114 -1.56 34.08 -9.02
N GLN A 115 -0.28 33.75 -8.76
CA GLN A 115 0.83 34.65 -9.10
C GLN A 115 0.96 34.87 -10.61
N ALA A 116 0.82 33.83 -11.42
CA ALA A 116 0.88 33.93 -12.88
C ALA A 116 -0.24 34.82 -13.43
N ASP A 117 -1.47 34.66 -12.95
CA ASP A 117 -2.62 35.49 -13.34
C ASP A 117 -2.43 36.96 -12.93
N TRP A 118 -1.96 37.21 -11.71
CA TRP A 118 -1.62 38.56 -11.26
C TRP A 118 -0.52 39.20 -12.13
N ALA A 119 0.54 38.46 -12.47
CA ALA A 119 1.59 38.94 -13.36
C ALA A 119 1.05 39.24 -14.78
N ALA A 120 0.20 38.36 -15.33
CA ALA A 120 -0.45 38.53 -16.62
C ALA A 120 -1.38 39.77 -16.64
N SER A 121 -2.00 40.10 -15.50
CA SER A 121 -2.81 41.31 -15.33
C SER A 121 -1.99 42.62 -15.28
N LYS A 122 -0.66 42.54 -15.45
CA LYS A 122 0.32 43.62 -15.26
C LYS A 122 0.38 44.12 -13.81
N GLY A 123 0.18 43.22 -12.85
CA GLY A 123 0.21 43.52 -11.42
C GLY A 123 -0.88 44.50 -10.99
N LYS A 124 -2.06 44.44 -11.62
CA LYS A 124 -3.20 45.26 -11.23
C LYS A 124 -3.81 44.69 -9.94
N GLY A 125 -3.89 45.53 -8.91
CA GLY A 125 -4.39 45.12 -7.60
C GLY A 125 -3.28 44.58 -6.70
N GLU A 126 -3.66 44.15 -5.50
CA GLU A 126 -2.71 43.59 -4.54
C GLU A 126 -2.15 42.25 -5.04
N PRO A 127 -0.85 41.97 -4.86
CA PRO A 127 -0.28 40.67 -5.17
C PRO A 127 -0.98 39.60 -4.35
N PRO A 128 -1.28 38.43 -4.94
CA PRO A 128 -1.93 37.35 -4.22
C PRO A 128 -1.00 36.86 -3.10
N GLU A 129 -1.56 36.66 -1.91
CA GLU A 129 -0.85 36.07 -0.79
C GLU A 129 -0.60 34.58 -1.06
N GLU A 130 0.66 34.15 -0.96
CA GLU A 130 1.03 32.76 -1.08
C GLU A 130 0.56 31.98 0.15
N LYS A 131 -0.27 30.95 -0.05
CA LYS A 131 -0.71 30.09 1.05
C LYS A 131 0.32 29.01 1.32
N GLN A 132 0.65 28.82 2.60
CA GLN A 132 1.49 27.70 3.00
C GLN A 132 0.82 26.38 2.65
N PRO A 133 1.55 25.41 2.07
CA PRO A 133 1.04 24.05 1.91
C PRO A 133 0.58 23.48 3.26
N PRO A 134 -0.49 22.65 3.26
CA PRO A 134 -0.93 22.01 4.49
C PRO A 134 0.20 21.14 5.09
N ALA A 135 0.27 21.09 6.42
CA ALA A 135 1.03 20.06 7.09
C ALA A 135 0.42 18.68 6.79
N VAL A 136 1.23 17.74 6.34
CA VAL A 136 0.84 16.40 5.90
C VAL A 136 1.77 15.35 6.51
N ILE A 137 1.41 14.07 6.37
CA ILE A 137 2.34 12.96 6.62
C ILE A 137 3.20 12.79 5.37
N ASP A 138 4.45 13.25 5.41
CA ASP A 138 5.40 13.24 4.30
C ASP A 138 6.42 12.08 4.34
N SER A 139 6.38 11.30 5.42
CA SER A 139 7.26 10.18 5.69
C SER A 139 6.43 8.99 6.16
N ALA A 140 6.84 7.78 5.76
CA ALA A 140 6.05 6.57 6.01
C ALA A 140 5.86 6.38 7.52
N PRO A 141 4.59 6.33 8.01
CA PRO A 141 4.33 6.03 9.40
C PRO A 141 4.95 4.69 9.81
N LYS A 142 5.52 4.65 11.01
CA LYS A 142 6.04 3.42 11.60
C LYS A 142 4.92 2.71 12.34
N TYR A 143 4.19 1.88 11.61
CA TYR A 143 3.21 0.97 12.20
C TYR A 143 3.89 -0.23 12.88
N GLY A 144 5.07 -0.64 12.39
CA GLY A 144 5.76 -1.84 12.83
C GLY A 144 5.13 -3.11 12.26
N PRO A 145 5.84 -4.25 12.27
CA PRO A 145 5.16 -5.53 12.15
C PRO A 145 4.26 -5.73 13.38
N PRO A 146 3.14 -6.47 13.26
CA PRO A 146 2.36 -6.82 14.43
C PRO A 146 3.20 -7.64 15.41
N ASN A 147 2.76 -7.69 16.67
CA ASN A 147 3.32 -8.62 17.64
C ASN A 147 3.36 -10.05 17.12
N ASP A 148 4.41 -10.77 17.52
CA ASP A 148 4.62 -12.17 17.15
C ASP A 148 3.56 -13.07 17.79
N LEU A 149 2.89 -13.87 16.96
CA LEU A 149 1.88 -14.83 17.40
C LEU A 149 2.47 -16.17 17.83
N THR A 150 3.77 -16.40 17.60
CA THR A 150 4.48 -17.63 17.97
C THR A 150 4.48 -17.82 19.47
N TRP A 151 4.14 -19.01 19.95
CA TRP A 151 4.20 -19.34 21.38
C TRP A 151 5.65 -19.46 21.86
N ARG A 152 6.03 -18.72 22.91
CA ARG A 152 7.40 -18.69 23.46
C ARG A 152 7.51 -19.26 24.87
N GLY A 153 6.43 -19.82 25.42
CA GLY A 153 6.41 -20.40 26.76
C GLY A 153 6.20 -19.40 27.89
N GLU A 154 5.76 -18.18 27.60
CA GLU A 154 5.44 -17.15 28.60
C GLU A 154 3.92 -16.98 28.70
N GLY A 155 3.28 -17.47 29.77
CA GLY A 155 1.83 -17.37 30.00
C GLY A 155 1.29 -18.42 30.97
N GLU A 156 0.05 -18.26 31.47
CA GLU A 156 -0.60 -19.29 32.30
C GLU A 156 -0.94 -20.52 31.45
N TYR A 157 -0.56 -21.71 31.93
CA TYR A 157 -0.89 -22.97 31.28
C TYR A 157 -2.42 -23.19 31.31
N HIS A 158 -3.05 -23.27 30.13
CA HIS A 158 -4.48 -23.60 29.95
C HIS A 158 -4.88 -25.00 30.46
N TYR A 159 -3.95 -25.78 31.02
CA TYR A 159 -4.22 -27.15 31.47
C TYR A 159 -5.11 -27.25 32.72
N SER A 160 -5.10 -26.28 33.65
CA SER A 160 -5.75 -26.49 34.95
C SER A 160 -7.30 -26.55 34.88
N TRP A 161 -7.91 -25.78 33.97
CA TRP A 161 -9.35 -25.75 33.76
C TRP A 161 -9.83 -26.89 32.85
N ALA A 162 -9.05 -27.22 31.81
CA ALA A 162 -9.33 -28.33 30.91
C ALA A 162 -9.33 -29.69 31.64
N ILE A 163 -8.36 -29.92 32.53
CA ILE A 163 -8.30 -31.12 33.37
C ILE A 163 -9.50 -31.16 34.34
N SER A 164 -9.93 -30.02 34.87
CA SER A 164 -11.12 -29.95 35.74
C SER A 164 -12.41 -30.31 34.99
N GLY A 165 -12.53 -29.94 33.70
CA GLY A 165 -13.64 -30.34 32.84
C GLY A 165 -13.65 -31.83 32.48
N ILE A 166 -12.48 -32.44 32.26
CA ILE A 166 -12.33 -33.89 32.02
C ILE A 166 -12.74 -34.68 33.26
N LEU A 167 -12.42 -34.16 34.45
CA LEU A 167 -12.62 -34.85 35.73
C LEU A 167 -13.95 -34.54 36.42
N GLY A 168 -14.82 -33.71 35.84
CA GLY A 168 -16.01 -33.16 36.51
C GLY A 168 -17.03 -34.19 37.04
N GLU A 169 -16.93 -35.46 36.64
CA GLU A 169 -17.81 -36.56 37.09
C GLU A 169 -17.05 -37.62 37.92
N VAL A 170 -15.78 -37.39 38.26
CA VAL A 170 -14.94 -38.32 39.03
C VAL A 170 -15.22 -38.19 40.53
N PRO A 171 -15.42 -39.29 41.28
CA PRO A 171 -15.57 -39.25 42.73
C PRO A 171 -14.40 -38.54 43.44
N ASP A 172 -14.68 -37.72 44.46
CA ASP A 172 -13.69 -36.89 45.17
C ASP A 172 -12.46 -37.67 45.65
N PHE A 173 -12.63 -38.94 46.10
CA PHE A 173 -11.52 -39.76 46.58
C PHE A 173 -10.56 -40.22 45.47
N LEU A 174 -10.98 -40.19 44.20
CA LEU A 174 -10.17 -40.53 43.03
C LEU A 174 -9.53 -39.31 42.36
N MET A 175 -9.99 -38.09 42.68
CA MET A 175 -9.48 -36.85 42.08
C MET A 175 -7.96 -36.68 42.23
N PHE A 176 -7.40 -37.10 43.38
CA PHE A 176 -5.96 -37.02 43.64
C PHE A 176 -5.11 -37.90 42.71
N ILE A 177 -5.68 -38.99 42.18
CA ILE A 177 -4.99 -39.93 41.29
C ILE A 177 -5.30 -39.61 39.82
N MET A 178 -6.56 -39.31 39.51
CA MET A 178 -7.01 -39.09 38.14
C MET A 178 -6.45 -37.81 37.53
N LYS A 179 -6.18 -36.78 38.34
CA LYS A 179 -5.57 -35.53 37.86
C LYS A 179 -4.16 -35.73 37.28
N PRO A 180 -3.20 -36.35 38.00
CA PRO A 180 -1.91 -36.75 37.42
C PRO A 180 -2.04 -37.70 36.23
N VAL A 181 -3.03 -38.60 36.26
CA VAL A 181 -3.24 -39.61 35.20
C VAL A 181 -3.67 -38.99 33.88
N VAL A 182 -4.61 -38.05 33.91
CA VAL A 182 -5.06 -37.35 32.70
C VAL A 182 -3.94 -36.48 32.15
N ASP A 183 -3.20 -35.78 33.02
CA ASP A 183 -2.07 -34.95 32.62
C ASP A 183 -0.96 -35.78 31.95
N GLU A 184 -0.48 -36.83 32.63
CA GLU A 184 0.58 -37.70 32.12
C GLU A 184 0.10 -38.55 30.91
N GLY A 185 -1.14 -39.04 30.95
CA GLY A 185 -1.74 -39.81 29.86
C GLY A 185 -1.85 -39.02 28.56
N LEU A 186 -2.24 -37.74 28.64
CA LEU A 186 -2.30 -36.84 27.49
C LEU A 186 -0.91 -36.41 27.01
N ARG A 187 0.06 -36.21 27.92
CA ARG A 187 1.45 -35.89 27.56
C ARG A 187 2.14 -37.02 26.80
N LEU A 188 1.80 -38.28 27.08
CA LEU A 188 2.44 -39.42 26.45
C LEU A 188 1.88 -39.77 25.05
N GLY A 189 0.79 -39.12 24.61
CA GLY A 189 0.30 -39.13 23.21
C GLY A 189 0.74 -37.87 22.44
N ARG A 190 0.32 -37.65 21.18
CA ARG A 190 0.77 -36.49 20.37
C ARG A 190 0.17 -35.14 20.78
N ILE A 191 -0.77 -35.10 21.74
CA ILE A 191 -1.44 -33.87 22.20
C ILE A 191 -0.45 -32.82 22.72
N HIS A 192 0.67 -33.25 23.31
CA HIS A 192 1.71 -32.33 23.78
C HIS A 192 2.35 -31.49 22.64
N GLU A 193 2.26 -31.94 21.38
CA GLU A 193 2.80 -31.21 20.21
C GLU A 193 2.06 -29.90 19.96
N ILE A 194 0.79 -29.81 20.39
CA ILE A 194 -0.11 -28.67 20.17
C ILE A 194 -0.57 -28.03 21.48
N THR A 195 0.13 -28.26 22.61
CA THR A 195 -0.27 -27.67 23.90
C THR A 195 0.76 -26.67 24.46
N PRO A 196 0.40 -25.38 24.64
CA PRO A 196 -0.95 -24.81 24.46
C PRO A 196 -1.39 -24.74 23.00
N GLY A 197 -2.69 -24.92 22.79
CA GLY A 197 -3.31 -24.76 21.47
C GLY A 197 -3.46 -23.29 21.10
N VAL A 198 -4.05 -23.03 19.94
CA VAL A 198 -4.42 -21.68 19.53
C VAL A 198 -5.41 -21.04 20.49
N GLU A 199 -5.24 -19.75 20.76
CA GLU A 199 -6.16 -18.93 21.52
C GLU A 199 -7.34 -18.50 20.63
N GLU A 200 -8.44 -19.27 20.65
CA GLU A 200 -9.51 -19.13 19.65
C GLU A 200 -10.18 -17.75 19.68
N GLU A 201 -10.46 -17.22 20.88
CA GLU A 201 -11.07 -15.88 21.03
C GLU A 201 -10.14 -14.78 20.52
N GLN A 202 -8.85 -14.88 20.81
CA GLN A 202 -7.85 -13.92 20.32
C GLN A 202 -7.75 -13.95 18.80
N PHE A 203 -7.74 -15.14 18.19
CA PHE A 203 -7.76 -15.27 16.72
C PHE A 203 -9.01 -14.64 16.11
N ARG A 204 -10.20 -14.80 16.73
CA ARG A 204 -11.45 -14.17 16.26
C ARG A 204 -11.41 -12.64 16.38
N ASP A 205 -10.82 -12.11 17.45
CA ASP A 205 -10.63 -10.66 17.61
C ASP A 205 -9.68 -10.09 16.55
N ILE A 206 -8.54 -10.76 16.32
CA ILE A 206 -7.57 -10.41 15.27
C ILE A 206 -8.27 -10.48 13.90
N ALA A 207 -9.05 -11.54 13.61
CA ALA A 207 -9.83 -11.67 12.39
C ALA A 207 -10.83 -10.51 12.21
N GLY A 208 -11.49 -10.09 13.30
CA GLY A 208 -12.34 -8.91 13.34
C GLY A 208 -11.61 -7.64 12.89
N ALA A 209 -10.41 -7.40 13.42
CA ALA A 209 -9.60 -6.24 13.06
C ALA A 209 -9.21 -6.24 11.57
N TRP A 210 -8.83 -7.39 11.01
CA TRP A 210 -8.54 -7.53 9.57
C TRP A 210 -9.78 -7.31 8.69
N ARG A 211 -10.95 -7.74 9.14
CA ARG A 211 -12.23 -7.46 8.45
C ARG A 211 -12.48 -5.97 8.33
N ASP A 212 -12.24 -5.22 9.40
CA ASP A 212 -12.47 -3.78 9.44
C ASP A 212 -11.39 -3.04 8.62
N ALA A 213 -10.14 -3.48 8.67
CA ALA A 213 -9.07 -2.99 7.80
C ALA A 213 -9.44 -3.09 6.30
N SER A 214 -10.01 -4.20 5.87
CA SER A 214 -10.53 -4.40 4.50
C SER A 214 -11.60 -3.38 4.10
N LYS A 215 -12.53 -3.05 5.00
CA LYS A 215 -13.54 -2.01 4.75
C LYS A 215 -12.90 -0.61 4.71
N ASP A 216 -11.97 -0.36 5.62
CA ASP A 216 -11.33 0.94 5.81
C ASP A 216 -10.43 1.34 4.64
N VAL A 217 -9.71 0.40 4.00
CA VAL A 217 -8.92 0.71 2.80
C VAL A 217 -9.80 1.13 1.63
N LYS A 218 -10.92 0.44 1.40
CA LYS A 218 -11.88 0.76 0.33
C LYS A 218 -12.52 2.13 0.58
N LYS A 219 -12.99 2.35 1.81
CA LYS A 219 -13.59 3.62 2.23
C LYS A 219 -12.64 4.80 2.02
N SER A 220 -11.37 4.65 2.39
CA SER A 220 -10.36 5.71 2.19
C SER A 220 -10.15 6.04 0.72
N ALA A 221 -10.15 5.04 -0.16
CA ALA A 221 -10.00 5.24 -1.59
C ALA A 221 -11.21 5.94 -2.25
N ASP A 222 -12.42 5.62 -1.77
CA ASP A 222 -13.64 6.28 -2.20
C ASP A 222 -13.67 7.74 -1.72
N GLU A 223 -13.41 7.99 -0.43
CA GLU A 223 -13.33 9.35 0.14
C GLU A 223 -12.29 10.23 -0.59
N PHE A 224 -11.15 9.65 -0.98
CA PHE A 224 -10.17 10.36 -1.80
C PHE A 224 -10.72 10.70 -3.19
N THR A 225 -11.39 9.75 -3.86
CA THR A 225 -11.99 9.98 -5.18
C THR A 225 -13.05 11.08 -5.12
N ASP A 226 -13.85 11.10 -4.05
CA ASP A 226 -14.85 12.13 -3.80
C ASP A 226 -14.23 13.51 -3.60
N ALA A 227 -13.11 13.59 -2.86
CA ALA A 227 -12.37 14.84 -2.67
C ALA A 227 -11.87 15.45 -3.99
N ILE A 228 -11.35 14.61 -4.89
CA ILE A 228 -10.90 15.05 -6.24
C ILE A 228 -12.08 15.42 -7.13
N SER A 229 -13.22 14.76 -6.98
CA SER A 229 -14.41 15.02 -7.78
C SER A 229 -14.92 16.46 -7.64
N TYR A 230 -14.61 17.16 -6.53
CA TYR A 230 -14.96 18.57 -6.32
C TYR A 230 -14.39 19.50 -7.41
N ILE A 231 -13.23 19.19 -7.97
CA ILE A 231 -12.55 19.99 -9.02
C ILE A 231 -12.64 19.34 -10.40
N THR A 232 -13.60 18.43 -10.60
CA THR A 232 -13.80 17.72 -11.86
C THR A 232 -15.17 18.01 -12.42
N ASP A 233 -15.25 18.39 -13.70
CA ASP A 233 -16.53 18.65 -14.36
C ASP A 233 -17.31 17.33 -14.60
N PRO A 234 -18.48 17.14 -13.95
CA PRO A 234 -19.28 15.92 -14.10
C PRO A 234 -20.04 15.86 -15.43
N THR A 235 -20.15 16.97 -16.16
CA THR A 235 -21.02 17.10 -17.35
C THR A 235 -20.27 17.48 -18.64
N GLY A 236 -18.99 17.81 -18.57
CA GLY A 236 -18.23 18.35 -19.70
C GLY A 236 -17.15 17.44 -20.30
N ASN A 237 -15.99 18.04 -20.59
CA ASN A 237 -14.92 17.55 -21.48
C ASN A 237 -14.46 16.11 -21.15
N GLY A 238 -14.56 15.20 -22.13
CA GLY A 238 -14.12 13.80 -21.99
C GLY A 238 -12.62 13.64 -21.69
N GLU A 239 -11.78 14.60 -22.07
CA GLU A 239 -10.36 14.64 -21.70
C GLU A 239 -10.18 14.91 -20.20
N TRP A 240 -10.88 15.90 -19.66
CA TRP A 240 -10.83 16.24 -18.23
C TRP A 240 -11.29 15.04 -17.39
N GLN A 241 -12.42 14.43 -17.75
CA GLN A 241 -12.90 13.23 -17.05
C GLN A 241 -11.90 12.08 -17.13
N ALA A 242 -11.27 11.87 -18.30
CA ALA A 242 -10.25 10.84 -18.45
C ALA A 242 -8.99 11.11 -17.62
N ALA A 243 -8.60 12.39 -17.49
CA ALA A 243 -7.47 12.81 -16.67
C ALA A 243 -7.76 12.62 -15.17
N MET A 244 -8.95 13.02 -14.70
CA MET A 244 -9.37 12.77 -13.30
C MET A 244 -9.34 11.27 -13.00
N ARG A 245 -9.93 10.46 -13.91
CA ARG A 245 -9.97 9.02 -13.71
C ARG A 245 -8.57 8.42 -13.66
N SER A 246 -7.69 8.86 -14.55
CA SER A 246 -6.28 8.43 -14.54
C SER A 246 -5.58 8.84 -13.26
N PHE A 247 -5.74 10.09 -12.81
CA PHE A 247 -5.16 10.62 -11.58
C PHE A 247 -5.59 9.82 -10.33
N CYS A 248 -6.89 9.55 -10.18
CA CYS A 248 -7.40 8.73 -9.09
C CYS A 248 -6.98 7.25 -9.18
N GLN A 249 -6.53 6.76 -10.34
CA GLN A 249 -5.96 5.42 -10.48
C GLN A 249 -4.46 5.40 -10.18
N THR A 250 -3.70 6.45 -10.56
CA THR A 250 -2.24 6.48 -10.42
C THR A 250 -1.80 6.52 -8.97
N ILE A 251 -2.54 7.24 -8.12
CA ILE A 251 -2.25 7.27 -6.68
C ILE A 251 -2.34 5.89 -6.03
N TRP A 252 -3.16 5.00 -6.59
CA TRP A 252 -3.33 3.63 -6.12
C TRP A 252 -2.46 2.62 -6.90
N GLY A 253 -1.36 3.07 -7.49
CA GLY A 253 -0.29 2.23 -8.02
C GLY A 253 -0.37 1.89 -9.50
N THR A 254 -1.31 2.48 -10.25
CA THR A 254 -1.26 2.31 -11.72
C THR A 254 -0.21 3.20 -12.37
N THR A 255 0.34 2.74 -13.49
CA THR A 255 1.28 3.51 -14.31
C THR A 255 0.94 3.42 -15.80
N ALA A 256 1.49 4.34 -16.60
CA ALA A 256 1.33 4.32 -18.06
C ALA A 256 1.91 3.04 -18.72
N TRP A 257 2.93 2.44 -18.10
CA TRP A 257 3.62 1.24 -18.60
C TRP A 257 3.16 -0.08 -17.96
N GLY A 258 2.35 -0.01 -16.90
CA GLY A 258 1.95 -1.17 -16.12
C GLY A 258 1.35 -2.29 -16.96
N LYS A 259 1.47 -3.52 -16.44
CA LYS A 259 0.98 -4.75 -17.09
C LYS A 259 -0.19 -5.36 -16.36
N VAL A 260 -0.83 -6.32 -17.02
CA VAL A 260 -1.77 -7.22 -16.37
C VAL A 260 -0.96 -8.40 -15.81
N ARG A 261 -1.03 -8.61 -14.50
CA ARG A 261 -0.24 -9.62 -13.77
C ARG A 261 -1.14 -10.53 -12.95
N ASP A 262 -0.83 -11.82 -12.87
CA ASP A 262 -1.53 -12.72 -11.95
C ASP A 262 -0.98 -12.64 -10.52
N GLN A 263 -1.45 -13.56 -9.67
CA GLN A 263 -1.14 -13.61 -8.25
C GLN A 263 0.32 -14.00 -7.95
N ARG A 264 1.09 -14.42 -8.95
CA ARG A 264 2.55 -14.65 -8.84
C ARG A 264 3.35 -13.51 -9.46
N ALA A 265 2.69 -12.38 -9.71
CA ALA A 265 3.22 -11.26 -10.45
C ALA A 265 3.68 -11.62 -11.88
N GLU A 266 3.17 -12.69 -12.51
CA GLU A 266 3.52 -13.03 -13.90
C GLU A 266 2.64 -12.28 -14.90
N VAL A 267 3.21 -11.80 -16.01
CA VAL A 267 2.44 -11.09 -17.05
C VAL A 267 1.50 -12.07 -17.76
N THR A 268 0.20 -11.76 -17.74
CA THR A 268 -0.80 -12.69 -18.26
C THR A 268 -2.09 -12.01 -18.70
N ALA A 269 -2.83 -12.65 -19.59
CA ALA A 269 -4.19 -12.25 -20.00
C ALA A 269 -5.28 -13.09 -19.30
N LYS A 270 -4.91 -13.94 -18.33
CA LYS A 270 -5.86 -14.80 -17.61
C LYS A 270 -6.91 -13.98 -16.88
N LYS A 271 -8.14 -14.51 -16.85
CA LYS A 271 -9.24 -13.96 -16.03
C LYS A 271 -8.83 -13.99 -14.55
N GLY A 272 -9.08 -12.88 -13.84
CA GLY A 272 -8.69 -12.72 -12.44
C GLY A 272 -7.28 -12.13 -12.22
N ALA A 273 -6.53 -11.84 -13.29
CA ALA A 273 -5.30 -11.08 -13.22
C ALA A 273 -5.58 -9.58 -12.96
N ARG A 274 -4.64 -8.93 -12.26
CA ARG A 274 -4.72 -7.54 -11.82
C ARG A 274 -4.06 -6.60 -12.83
N SER A 275 -4.74 -5.51 -13.17
CA SER A 275 -4.21 -4.51 -14.10
C SER A 275 -3.48 -3.40 -13.37
N TRP A 276 -2.17 -3.29 -13.60
CA TRP A 276 -1.33 -2.20 -13.12
C TRP A 276 -1.27 -1.02 -14.11
N LYS A 277 -1.97 -1.12 -15.24
CA LYS A 277 -1.99 -0.08 -16.27
C LYS A 277 -3.08 0.97 -16.02
N THR A 278 -2.70 2.24 -16.05
CA THR A 278 -3.63 3.38 -16.01
C THR A 278 -4.54 3.39 -17.24
N HIS A 279 -5.83 3.68 -17.04
CA HIS A 279 -6.80 3.74 -18.13
C HIS A 279 -7.91 4.77 -17.87
N GLY A 280 -7.75 5.97 -18.40
CA GLY A 280 -8.65 7.11 -18.16
C GLY A 280 -10.11 6.90 -18.58
N LYS A 281 -10.44 5.92 -19.41
CA LYS A 281 -11.87 5.62 -19.72
C LYS A 281 -12.57 4.76 -18.67
N MET A 282 -11.83 4.18 -17.72
CA MET A 282 -12.43 3.31 -16.69
C MET A 282 -12.71 4.05 -15.41
N ASP A 283 -13.74 3.61 -14.71
CA ASP A 283 -14.09 4.13 -13.40
C ASP A 283 -12.93 3.91 -12.41
N PRO A 284 -12.51 4.92 -11.62
CA PRO A 284 -11.41 4.78 -10.67
C PRO A 284 -11.62 3.64 -9.68
N ALA A 285 -12.85 3.38 -9.23
CA ALA A 285 -13.15 2.31 -8.27
C ALA A 285 -12.87 0.90 -8.82
N THR A 286 -12.85 0.75 -10.14
CA THR A 286 -12.55 -0.53 -10.81
C THR A 286 -11.06 -0.76 -11.05
N ARG A 287 -10.21 0.16 -10.59
CA ARG A 287 -8.79 0.19 -10.98
C ARG A 287 -7.90 0.83 -9.92
N ARG A 288 -7.76 0.14 -8.79
CA ARG A 288 -6.96 0.61 -7.65
C ARG A 288 -6.09 -0.54 -7.14
N PRO A 289 -5.04 -0.96 -7.88
CA PRO A 289 -4.38 -2.22 -7.61
C PRO A 289 -3.82 -2.32 -6.19
N ILE A 290 -3.29 -1.24 -5.60
CA ILE A 290 -2.86 -1.23 -4.19
C ILE A 290 -4.03 -1.49 -3.24
N ILE A 291 -5.15 -0.81 -3.43
CA ILE A 291 -6.33 -0.95 -2.57
C ILE A 291 -6.92 -2.36 -2.70
N GLU A 292 -6.99 -2.93 -3.90
CA GLU A 292 -7.50 -4.30 -4.04
C GLU A 292 -6.48 -5.38 -3.62
N VAL A 293 -5.17 -5.07 -3.50
CA VAL A 293 -4.18 -5.95 -2.85
C VAL A 293 -4.36 -5.91 -1.34
N LEU A 294 -4.50 -4.72 -0.75
CA LEU A 294 -4.78 -4.57 0.67
C LEU A 294 -6.10 -5.26 1.05
N ASP A 295 -7.19 -4.98 0.32
CA ASP A 295 -8.50 -5.62 0.55
C ASP A 295 -8.42 -7.15 0.45
N LYS A 296 -7.79 -7.69 -0.61
CA LYS A 296 -7.61 -9.14 -0.78
C LYS A 296 -6.81 -9.75 0.38
N SER A 297 -5.70 -9.11 0.76
CA SER A 297 -4.81 -9.62 1.81
C SER A 297 -5.53 -9.64 3.15
N ALA A 298 -6.15 -8.52 3.54
CA ALA A 298 -6.91 -8.41 4.79
C ALA A 298 -8.07 -9.42 4.87
N ASN A 299 -8.85 -9.58 3.79
CA ASN A 299 -9.93 -10.58 3.75
C ASN A 299 -9.39 -12.02 3.79
N THR A 300 -8.22 -12.29 3.22
CA THR A 300 -7.62 -13.63 3.26
C THR A 300 -7.12 -13.94 4.66
N ILE A 301 -6.38 -13.03 5.29
CA ILE A 301 -5.88 -13.16 6.66
C ILE A 301 -7.06 -13.36 7.64
N GLN A 302 -8.10 -12.53 7.53
CA GLN A 302 -9.31 -12.66 8.34
C GLN A 302 -9.94 -14.04 8.26
N LYS A 303 -10.13 -14.57 7.04
CA LYS A 303 -10.74 -15.90 6.85
C LYS A 303 -9.88 -17.00 7.44
N LEU A 304 -8.56 -16.93 7.24
CA LEU A 304 -7.65 -17.94 7.78
C LEU A 304 -7.66 -17.94 9.30
N LEU A 305 -7.63 -16.77 9.94
CA LEU A 305 -7.71 -16.69 11.40
C LEU A 305 -9.03 -17.27 11.95
N ASP A 306 -10.17 -16.96 11.32
CA ASP A 306 -11.46 -17.54 11.73
C ASP A 306 -11.49 -19.07 11.51
N GLU A 307 -11.00 -19.55 10.37
CA GLU A 307 -10.89 -20.99 10.06
C GLU A 307 -9.99 -21.72 11.08
N LEU A 308 -8.86 -21.13 11.45
CA LEU A 308 -7.93 -21.71 12.41
C LEU A 308 -8.46 -21.67 13.85
N ALA A 309 -9.22 -20.65 14.23
CA ALA A 309 -9.96 -20.63 15.50
C ALA A 309 -10.99 -21.77 15.56
N ASP A 310 -11.72 -22.03 14.47
CA ASP A 310 -12.67 -23.14 14.39
C ASP A 310 -11.97 -24.51 14.44
N VAL A 311 -10.78 -24.63 13.84
CA VAL A 311 -9.93 -25.83 13.92
C VAL A 311 -9.43 -26.05 15.34
N GLY A 312 -8.94 -25.00 16.01
CA GLY A 312 -8.55 -25.02 17.41
C GLY A 312 -9.66 -25.53 18.31
N GLN A 313 -10.83 -24.88 18.23
CA GLN A 313 -12.00 -25.26 19.02
C GLN A 313 -12.39 -26.72 18.78
N ARG A 314 -12.48 -27.16 17.52
CA ARG A 314 -12.85 -28.54 17.19
C ARG A 314 -11.83 -29.56 17.70
N THR A 315 -10.55 -29.21 17.65
CA THR A 315 -9.47 -30.05 18.17
C THR A 315 -9.62 -30.19 19.67
N THR A 316 -9.74 -29.07 20.39
CA THR A 316 -9.98 -29.03 21.84
C THR A 316 -11.22 -29.85 22.25
N GLU A 317 -12.36 -29.65 21.59
CA GLU A 317 -13.60 -30.41 21.86
C GLU A 317 -13.42 -31.92 21.64
N THR A 318 -12.73 -32.31 20.56
CA THR A 318 -12.49 -33.72 20.22
C THR A 318 -11.59 -34.38 21.24
N THR A 319 -10.47 -33.74 21.58
CA THR A 319 -9.47 -34.30 22.50
C THR A 319 -9.99 -34.33 23.93
N MET A 320 -10.75 -33.31 24.36
CA MET A 320 -11.43 -33.31 25.66
C MET A 320 -12.47 -34.43 25.76
N ARG A 321 -13.32 -34.61 24.74
CA ARG A 321 -14.33 -35.66 24.72
C ARG A 321 -13.69 -37.05 24.82
N LEU A 322 -12.67 -37.32 24.01
CA LEU A 322 -11.96 -38.60 24.02
C LEU A 322 -11.24 -38.85 25.35
N ALA A 323 -10.67 -37.81 25.96
CA ALA A 323 -10.06 -37.90 27.28
C ALA A 323 -11.08 -38.18 28.38
N LYS A 324 -12.27 -37.55 28.33
CA LYS A 324 -13.38 -37.79 29.26
C LYS A 324 -13.89 -39.22 29.14
N GLU A 325 -14.12 -39.73 27.94
CA GLU A 325 -14.53 -41.12 27.69
C GLU A 325 -13.51 -42.13 28.25
N ALA A 326 -12.21 -41.85 28.10
CA ALA A 326 -11.14 -42.68 28.68
C ALA A 326 -11.12 -42.60 30.22
N ALA A 327 -11.31 -41.40 30.79
CA ALA A 327 -11.37 -41.19 32.23
C ALA A 327 -12.55 -41.94 32.87
N GLU A 328 -13.74 -41.86 32.28
CA GLU A 328 -14.94 -42.58 32.74
C GLU A 328 -14.74 -44.10 32.75
N LYS A 329 -14.17 -44.66 31.67
CA LYS A 329 -13.85 -46.10 31.60
C LYS A 329 -12.81 -46.50 32.65
N THR A 330 -11.80 -45.66 32.87
CA THR A 330 -10.77 -45.90 33.90
C THR A 330 -11.38 -45.89 35.30
N VAL A 331 -12.24 -44.92 35.62
CA VAL A 331 -12.95 -44.86 36.91
C VAL A 331 -13.83 -46.10 37.09
N LYS A 332 -14.52 -46.55 36.05
CA LYS A 332 -15.34 -47.77 36.10
C LYS A 332 -14.51 -49.00 36.45
N ASP A 333 -13.35 -49.17 35.82
CA ASP A 333 -12.42 -50.27 36.10
C ASP A 333 -11.85 -50.19 37.52
N LEU A 334 -11.60 -48.98 38.03
CA LEU A 334 -11.08 -48.72 39.38
C LEU A 334 -12.14 -48.73 40.49
N THR A 335 -13.41 -48.99 40.18
CA THR A 335 -14.49 -48.99 41.18
C THR A 335 -15.34 -50.25 41.15
N SER A 336 -15.23 -51.07 40.10
CA SER A 336 -16.05 -52.27 39.93
C SER A 336 -15.30 -53.53 40.36
N GLY A 337 -15.85 -54.28 41.32
CA GLY A 337 -15.37 -55.63 41.66
C GLY A 337 -14.09 -55.68 42.51
N LEU A 338 -13.71 -54.58 43.16
CA LEU A 338 -12.50 -54.49 43.98
C LEU A 338 -12.69 -55.01 45.41
N ASP A 339 -11.62 -55.56 45.98
CA ASP A 339 -11.55 -55.88 47.40
C ASP A 339 -11.07 -54.67 48.24
N LEU A 340 -11.17 -54.80 49.57
CA LEU A 340 -10.82 -53.72 50.51
C LEU A 340 -9.35 -53.30 50.41
N PHE A 341 -8.44 -54.21 50.05
CA PHE A 341 -7.01 -53.96 49.99
C PHE A 341 -6.64 -53.17 48.72
N GLU A 342 -7.22 -53.53 47.58
CA GLU A 342 -7.12 -52.79 46.31
C GLU A 342 -7.67 -51.36 46.45
N LEU A 343 -8.83 -51.19 47.10
CA LEU A 343 -9.41 -49.89 47.42
C LEU A 343 -8.49 -49.02 48.28
N THR A 344 -7.75 -49.63 49.22
CA THR A 344 -6.83 -48.91 50.10
C THR A 344 -5.58 -48.43 49.36
N LYS A 345 -5.04 -49.23 48.42
CA LYS A 345 -3.90 -48.82 47.58
C LYS A 345 -4.25 -47.66 46.66
N ILE A 346 -5.45 -47.69 46.08
CA ILE A 346 -6.02 -46.60 45.29
C ILE A 346 -6.12 -45.36 46.19
N ALA A 347 -6.83 -45.43 47.32
CA ALA A 347 -7.01 -44.29 48.22
C ALA A 347 -5.69 -43.68 48.74
N ALA A 348 -4.62 -44.48 48.83
CA ALA A 348 -3.28 -44.03 49.23
C ALA A 348 -2.41 -43.46 48.07
N GLY A 349 -2.90 -43.49 46.82
CA GLY A 349 -2.17 -43.00 45.64
C GLY A 349 -0.97 -43.86 45.23
N LEU A 350 -0.91 -45.13 45.64
CA LEU A 350 0.26 -45.99 45.44
C LEU A 350 0.35 -46.64 44.04
N ILE A 351 -0.66 -46.45 43.18
CA ILE A 351 -0.78 -47.16 41.89
C ILE A 351 -0.87 -46.22 40.66
N VAL A 352 -0.45 -44.96 40.78
CA VAL A 352 -0.61 -43.95 39.70
C VAL A 352 -0.09 -44.45 38.34
N ALA A 353 1.06 -45.12 38.29
CA ALA A 353 1.62 -45.63 37.03
C ALA A 353 0.73 -46.70 36.37
N GLU A 354 0.11 -47.58 37.16
CA GLU A 354 -0.83 -48.58 36.68
C GLU A 354 -2.11 -47.92 36.17
N VAL A 355 -2.60 -46.90 36.89
CA VAL A 355 -3.78 -46.13 36.46
C VAL A 355 -3.52 -45.35 35.17
N VAL A 356 -2.31 -44.81 34.97
CA VAL A 356 -1.91 -44.20 33.69
C VAL A 356 -1.97 -45.22 32.55
N LEU A 357 -1.47 -46.44 32.75
CA LEU A 357 -1.54 -47.49 31.74
C LEU A 357 -2.99 -47.90 31.43
N THR A 358 -3.83 -48.04 32.45
CA THR A 358 -5.26 -48.34 32.29
C THR A 358 -5.98 -47.22 31.53
N PHE A 359 -5.74 -45.95 31.89
CA PHE A 359 -6.28 -44.81 31.18
C PHE A 359 -5.88 -44.81 29.70
N ARG A 360 -4.61 -45.03 29.40
CA ARG A 360 -4.11 -45.11 28.02
C ARG A 360 -4.73 -46.26 27.23
N SER A 361 -5.02 -47.40 27.87
CA SER A 361 -5.69 -48.51 27.20
C SER A 361 -7.13 -48.18 26.76
N HIS A 362 -7.75 -47.20 27.43
CA HIS A 362 -9.10 -46.71 27.10
C HIS A 362 -9.12 -45.54 26.13
N MET A 363 -7.97 -44.89 25.91
CA MET A 363 -7.85 -43.78 24.97
C MET A 363 -7.97 -44.27 23.53
N ASP A 364 -8.78 -43.57 22.74
CA ASP A 364 -8.71 -43.66 21.28
C ASP A 364 -7.52 -42.82 20.77
N GLN A 365 -6.32 -43.39 20.92
CA GLN A 365 -5.08 -42.72 20.53
C GLN A 365 -5.07 -42.37 19.04
N ALA A 366 -5.61 -43.25 18.17
CA ALA A 366 -5.65 -43.01 16.74
C ALA A 366 -6.51 -41.78 16.38
N ALA A 367 -7.67 -41.62 17.02
CA ALA A 367 -8.51 -40.45 16.82
C ALA A 367 -7.89 -39.16 17.38
N MET A 368 -7.19 -39.24 18.52
CA MET A 368 -6.46 -38.09 19.09
C MET A 368 -5.30 -37.66 18.19
N ASP A 369 -4.46 -38.61 17.75
CA ASP A 369 -3.32 -38.34 16.87
C ASP A 369 -3.79 -37.79 15.52
N ALA A 370 -4.92 -38.26 14.99
CA ALA A 370 -5.54 -37.71 13.77
C ALA A 370 -6.05 -36.28 13.95
N ALA A 371 -6.59 -35.93 15.13
CA ALA A 371 -7.00 -34.55 15.42
C ALA A 371 -5.80 -33.59 15.50
N VAL A 372 -4.68 -34.03 16.11
CA VAL A 372 -3.42 -33.28 16.16
C VAL A 372 -2.83 -33.09 14.75
N GLU A 373 -2.83 -34.14 13.93
CA GLU A 373 -2.33 -34.02 12.55
C GLU A 373 -3.17 -33.04 11.73
N ALA A 374 -4.49 -33.13 11.80
CA ALA A 374 -5.40 -32.22 11.11
C ALA A 374 -5.23 -30.76 11.57
N TYR A 375 -4.92 -30.54 12.85
CA TYR A 375 -4.57 -29.22 13.37
C TYR A 375 -3.33 -28.68 12.66
N HIS A 376 -2.22 -29.43 12.65
CA HIS A 376 -1.00 -28.94 12.03
C HIS A 376 -1.11 -28.75 10.52
N GLU A 377 -1.77 -29.68 9.82
CA GLU A 377 -2.04 -29.56 8.38
C GLU A 377 -2.81 -28.28 8.07
N ALA A 378 -3.86 -27.96 8.84
CA ALA A 378 -4.66 -26.76 8.64
C ALA A 378 -3.85 -25.47 8.81
N PHE A 379 -3.02 -25.39 9.86
CA PHE A 379 -2.14 -24.24 10.09
C PHE A 379 -1.07 -24.10 9.00
N SER A 380 -0.46 -25.22 8.59
CA SER A 380 0.53 -25.23 7.51
C SER A 380 -0.06 -24.83 6.16
N ASP A 381 -1.27 -25.31 5.83
CA ASP A 381 -1.99 -24.91 4.63
C ASP A 381 -2.34 -23.42 4.66
N ALA A 382 -2.72 -22.89 5.83
CA ALA A 382 -2.95 -21.46 6.02
C ALA A 382 -1.67 -20.65 5.80
N ALA A 383 -0.52 -21.11 6.29
CA ALA A 383 0.78 -20.50 6.01
C ALA A 383 1.06 -20.47 4.49
N GLY A 384 0.85 -21.59 3.78
CA GLY A 384 1.00 -21.65 2.32
C GLY A 384 0.09 -20.65 1.57
N LYS A 385 -1.14 -20.45 2.05
CA LYS A 385 -2.07 -19.44 1.49
C LYS A 385 -1.61 -18.01 1.78
N LEU A 386 -1.02 -17.74 2.94
CA LEU A 386 -0.44 -16.43 3.28
C LEU A 386 0.78 -16.13 2.41
N TYR A 387 1.68 -17.09 2.22
CA TYR A 387 2.86 -16.96 1.35
C TYR A 387 2.48 -16.51 -0.06
N MET A 388 1.37 -17.03 -0.60
CA MET A 388 0.88 -16.62 -1.92
C MET A 388 0.46 -15.14 -2.02
N LEU A 389 0.20 -14.45 -0.91
CA LEU A 389 -0.09 -13.01 -0.90
C LEU A 389 1.16 -12.16 -1.06
N GLU A 390 2.35 -12.68 -0.71
CA GLU A 390 3.59 -11.92 -0.76
C GLU A 390 3.90 -11.38 -2.14
N PHE A 391 3.68 -12.17 -3.19
CA PHE A 391 3.98 -11.75 -4.57
C PHE A 391 3.20 -10.50 -5.00
N GLU A 392 1.92 -10.42 -4.66
CA GLU A 392 1.10 -9.24 -4.98
C GLU A 392 1.42 -8.06 -4.05
N LEU A 393 1.75 -8.31 -2.78
CA LEU A 393 2.21 -7.27 -1.86
C LEU A 393 3.55 -6.67 -2.30
N ASP A 394 4.49 -7.50 -2.76
CA ASP A 394 5.79 -7.04 -3.27
C ASP A 394 5.64 -6.23 -4.55
N GLU A 395 4.80 -6.67 -5.49
CA GLU A 395 4.50 -5.89 -6.69
C GLU A 395 3.83 -4.55 -6.35
N ALA A 396 2.95 -4.52 -5.33
CA ALA A 396 2.33 -3.31 -4.83
C ALA A 396 3.35 -2.37 -4.15
N LEU A 397 4.27 -2.91 -3.35
CA LEU A 397 5.35 -2.17 -2.69
C LEU A 397 6.33 -1.56 -3.68
N LEU A 398 6.57 -2.23 -4.82
CA LEU A 398 7.33 -1.67 -5.94
C LEU A 398 6.56 -0.52 -6.62
N GLY A 399 5.26 -0.72 -6.86
CA GLY A 399 4.42 0.20 -7.61
C GLY A 399 3.87 1.40 -6.85
N VAL A 400 3.95 1.42 -5.50
CA VAL A 400 3.37 2.50 -4.69
C VAL A 400 4.04 3.85 -4.98
N PRO A 401 3.28 4.89 -5.37
CA PRO A 401 3.84 6.19 -5.67
C PRO A 401 4.57 6.81 -4.48
N THR A 402 5.61 7.60 -4.77
CA THR A 402 6.27 8.43 -3.75
C THR A 402 5.51 9.74 -3.53
N PHE A 403 5.82 10.41 -2.41
CA PHE A 403 5.36 11.78 -2.15
C PHE A 403 5.65 12.73 -3.32
N GLN A 404 6.87 12.70 -3.86
CA GLN A 404 7.30 13.62 -4.92
C GLN A 404 6.62 13.33 -6.25
N ALA A 405 6.41 12.06 -6.58
CA ALA A 405 5.68 11.66 -7.78
C ALA A 405 4.22 12.16 -7.75
N GLU A 406 3.53 11.98 -6.62
CA GLU A 406 2.14 12.46 -6.49
C GLU A 406 2.04 13.98 -6.39
N ARG A 407 3.01 14.64 -5.75
CA ARG A 407 3.09 16.10 -5.76
C ARG A 407 3.17 16.65 -7.18
N ALA A 408 4.07 16.10 -8.00
CA ALA A 408 4.22 16.51 -9.40
C ALA A 408 2.96 16.22 -10.24
N ARG A 409 2.35 15.03 -10.08
CA ARG A 409 1.10 14.70 -10.76
C ARG A 409 -0.05 15.62 -10.38
N ALA A 410 -0.20 15.93 -9.09
CA ALA A 410 -1.23 16.84 -8.60
C ALA A 410 -1.01 18.25 -9.13
N GLN A 411 0.25 18.68 -9.29
CA GLN A 411 0.56 19.93 -9.95
C GLN A 411 0.13 19.97 -11.42
N GLY A 412 0.46 18.93 -12.20
CA GLY A 412 0.01 18.81 -13.58
C GLY A 412 -1.52 18.80 -13.72
N PHE A 413 -2.20 17.95 -12.94
CA PHE A 413 -3.66 17.85 -12.97
C PHE A 413 -4.35 19.14 -12.52
N GLY A 414 -3.84 19.78 -11.45
CA GLY A 414 -4.37 21.02 -10.94
C GLY A 414 -4.24 22.17 -11.94
N ALA A 415 -3.07 22.29 -12.58
CA ALA A 415 -2.80 23.34 -13.57
C ALA A 415 -3.74 23.20 -14.78
N ARG A 416 -3.92 21.97 -15.28
CA ARG A 416 -4.87 21.68 -16.36
C ARG A 416 -6.33 21.94 -15.95
N SER A 417 -6.70 21.64 -14.70
CA SER A 417 -8.06 21.90 -14.18
C SER A 417 -8.38 23.38 -14.07
N LEU A 418 -7.44 24.21 -13.59
CA LEU A 418 -7.59 25.67 -13.52
C LEU A 418 -7.80 26.32 -14.89
N ASN A 419 -7.28 25.69 -15.94
CA ASN A 419 -7.47 26.11 -17.32
C ASN A 419 -8.63 25.37 -18.04
N GLU A 420 -9.48 24.65 -17.30
CA GLU A 420 -10.61 23.88 -17.84
C GLU A 420 -10.20 22.90 -18.97
N PHE A 421 -8.95 22.42 -18.95
CA PHE A 421 -8.36 21.58 -19.99
C PHE A 421 -8.38 22.21 -21.41
N LYS A 422 -8.49 23.53 -21.53
CA LYS A 422 -8.40 24.24 -22.82
C LYS A 422 -7.00 24.10 -23.41
N LYS A 423 -6.91 24.05 -24.75
CA LYS A 423 -5.62 24.10 -25.46
C LYS A 423 -5.05 25.53 -25.50
N GLU A 424 -5.92 26.52 -25.45
CA GLU A 424 -5.61 27.96 -25.57
C GLU A 424 -5.24 28.54 -24.20
N HIS A 425 -4.02 28.30 -23.71
CA HIS A 425 -3.47 29.00 -22.55
C HIS A 425 -1.96 29.12 -22.64
N SER A 426 -1.39 30.14 -21.99
CA SER A 426 0.06 30.27 -21.92
C SER A 426 0.62 29.27 -20.90
N TRP A 427 1.08 28.10 -21.36
CA TRP A 427 2.00 27.28 -20.56
C TRP A 427 3.43 27.86 -20.60
N GLN A 428 3.58 29.17 -20.85
CA GLN A 428 4.85 29.86 -20.66
C GLN A 428 4.88 30.50 -19.28
N LEU A 429 6.04 30.48 -18.62
CA LEU A 429 6.22 31.29 -17.41
C LEU A 429 6.17 32.78 -17.78
N PRO A 430 5.72 33.65 -16.85
CA PRO A 430 5.67 35.10 -17.07
C PRO A 430 7.07 35.74 -16.96
N GLU A 431 8.00 35.36 -17.85
CA GLU A 431 9.35 35.93 -17.93
C GLU A 431 9.63 36.64 -19.26
N SER A 432 10.68 37.47 -19.28
CA SER A 432 11.10 38.18 -20.49
C SER A 432 11.58 37.19 -21.56
N ARG A 433 11.00 37.28 -22.77
CA ARG A 433 11.44 36.50 -23.96
C ARG A 433 12.86 36.83 -24.42
N PHE A 434 13.48 37.86 -23.85
CA PHE A 434 14.89 38.18 -24.05
C PHE A 434 15.61 38.24 -22.69
N PRO A 435 16.67 37.44 -22.47
CA PRO A 435 17.28 36.47 -23.38
C PRO A 435 16.55 35.11 -23.45
N TYR A 436 15.46 34.90 -22.69
CA TYR A 436 14.82 33.60 -22.51
C TYR A 436 13.72 33.34 -23.56
N MET A 437 14.13 33.03 -24.80
CA MET A 437 13.22 32.87 -25.94
C MET A 437 12.10 31.84 -25.72
N TYR A 438 12.44 30.72 -25.07
CA TYR A 438 11.49 29.68 -24.70
C TYR A 438 11.41 29.57 -23.18
N SER A 439 10.21 29.70 -22.66
CA SER A 439 9.88 29.48 -21.27
C SER A 439 8.64 28.62 -21.18
N VAL A 440 8.70 27.54 -20.40
CA VAL A 440 7.60 26.57 -20.26
C VAL A 440 7.31 26.34 -18.78
N ASP A 441 6.04 26.42 -18.41
CA ASP A 441 5.45 25.84 -17.20
C ASP A 441 5.18 24.35 -17.47
N LEU A 442 5.94 23.49 -16.81
CA LEU A 442 5.91 22.06 -17.00
C LEU A 442 4.64 21.42 -16.44
N ALA A 443 4.04 22.02 -15.40
CA ALA A 443 2.75 21.56 -14.85
C ALA A 443 1.62 21.81 -15.85
N ALA A 444 1.57 23.02 -16.44
CA ALA A 444 0.59 23.34 -17.46
C ALA A 444 0.79 22.54 -18.76
N ALA A 445 2.02 22.13 -19.07
CA ALA A 445 2.35 21.31 -20.24
C ALA A 445 2.04 19.81 -20.06
N GLU A 446 1.84 19.30 -18.85
CA GLU A 446 1.58 17.87 -18.62
C GLU A 446 0.25 17.43 -19.28
N GLY A 447 0.29 16.30 -19.99
CA GLY A 447 -0.83 15.77 -20.76
C GLY A 447 -1.15 16.53 -22.06
N MET A 448 -0.62 17.74 -22.26
CA MET A 448 -0.79 18.49 -23.52
C MET A 448 -0.07 17.76 -24.64
N GLY A 449 -0.77 17.45 -25.73
CA GLY A 449 -0.19 16.67 -26.83
C GLY A 449 0.35 15.29 -26.39
N ASN A 450 -0.24 14.70 -25.34
CA ASN A 450 0.24 13.46 -24.70
C ASN A 450 1.64 13.58 -24.06
N GLY A 451 2.02 14.81 -23.66
CA GLY A 451 3.20 15.06 -22.85
C GLY A 451 3.13 14.36 -21.49
N HIS A 452 4.26 13.86 -21.01
CA HIS A 452 4.27 12.96 -19.85
C HIS A 452 5.56 13.07 -19.01
N THR A 453 6.05 14.29 -18.85
CA THR A 453 7.27 14.54 -18.09
C THR A 453 7.04 14.22 -16.61
N LEU A 454 5.96 14.73 -16.03
CA LEU A 454 5.73 14.62 -14.59
C LEU A 454 5.36 13.19 -14.20
N ASP A 455 4.45 12.57 -14.96
CA ASP A 455 3.99 11.22 -14.64
C ASP A 455 5.13 10.19 -14.73
N LYS A 456 5.98 10.28 -15.76
CA LYS A 456 6.99 9.25 -16.02
C LYS A 456 8.38 9.53 -15.45
N HIS A 457 8.72 10.79 -15.16
CA HIS A 457 10.11 11.20 -14.89
C HIS A 457 10.29 12.05 -13.63
N VAL A 458 9.32 12.08 -12.71
CA VAL A 458 9.49 12.81 -11.44
C VAL A 458 9.23 11.89 -10.25
N GLY A 459 10.16 11.94 -9.28
CA GLY A 459 10.06 11.31 -7.98
C GLY A 459 10.00 9.77 -7.98
N LYS A 460 10.54 9.09 -9.00
CA LYS A 460 10.56 7.61 -9.00
C LYS A 460 11.69 7.08 -8.12
N THR A 461 11.48 5.93 -7.50
CA THR A 461 12.56 5.19 -6.85
C THR A 461 13.38 4.43 -7.89
N ASP A 462 14.57 3.98 -7.50
CA ASP A 462 15.42 3.15 -8.37
C ASP A 462 14.70 1.86 -8.77
N GLU A 463 13.99 1.22 -7.84
CA GLU A 463 13.20 0.02 -8.09
C GLU A 463 12.08 0.28 -9.09
N GLN A 464 11.45 1.45 -9.05
CA GLN A 464 10.42 1.85 -10.02
C GLN A 464 10.98 2.09 -11.41
N LEU A 465 12.21 2.61 -11.53
CA LEU A 465 12.89 2.74 -12.82
C LEU A 465 13.20 1.36 -13.42
N LEU A 466 13.67 0.42 -12.59
CA LEU A 466 13.91 -0.97 -13.01
C LEU A 466 12.60 -1.70 -13.34
N GLN A 467 11.54 -1.48 -12.56
CA GLN A 467 10.20 -1.99 -12.84
C GLN A 467 9.70 -1.49 -14.19
N ARG A 468 9.93 -0.23 -14.54
CA ARG A 468 9.60 0.33 -15.85
C ARG A 468 10.37 -0.36 -16.98
N MET A 469 11.69 -0.57 -16.83
CA MET A 469 12.48 -1.32 -17.81
C MET A 469 11.93 -2.74 -18.03
N ARG A 470 11.57 -3.43 -16.94
CA ARG A 470 10.94 -4.77 -16.96
C ARG A 470 9.58 -4.73 -17.68
N ASP A 471 8.71 -3.79 -17.32
CA ASP A 471 7.34 -3.73 -17.84
C ASP A 471 7.29 -3.27 -19.29
N GLU A 472 8.18 -2.36 -19.69
CA GLU A 472 8.31 -1.93 -21.09
C GLU A 472 9.21 -2.89 -21.90
N SER A 473 9.27 -4.18 -21.57
CA SER A 473 10.02 -5.19 -22.33
C SER A 473 9.23 -5.87 -23.45
N LYS A 474 9.95 -6.44 -24.42
CA LYS A 474 9.46 -7.37 -25.44
C LYS A 474 9.20 -8.75 -24.84
N ALA A 475 8.59 -9.63 -25.62
CA ALA A 475 8.30 -11.00 -25.20
C ALA A 475 9.56 -11.83 -24.89
N ASP A 476 10.70 -11.46 -25.50
CA ASP A 476 12.02 -12.08 -25.26
C ASP A 476 12.74 -11.53 -24.02
N GLY A 477 12.09 -10.64 -23.25
CA GLY A 477 12.65 -10.02 -22.05
C GLY A 477 13.55 -8.81 -22.31
N THR A 478 13.80 -8.43 -23.57
CA THR A 478 14.60 -7.23 -23.89
C THR A 478 13.78 -5.95 -23.71
N PRO A 479 14.27 -4.93 -22.98
CA PRO A 479 13.58 -3.65 -22.86
C PRO A 479 13.32 -2.99 -24.23
N LYS A 480 12.12 -2.41 -24.41
CA LYS A 480 11.75 -1.62 -25.60
C LYS A 480 12.19 -0.17 -25.51
N ILE A 481 12.48 0.30 -24.30
CA ILE A 481 12.95 1.66 -24.04
C ILE A 481 14.48 1.63 -23.85
N PRO A 482 15.20 2.69 -24.28
CA PRO A 482 16.66 2.75 -24.15
C PRO A 482 17.12 3.02 -22.71
N GLY A 483 16.22 3.46 -21.84
CA GLY A 483 16.50 3.74 -20.44
C GLY A 483 15.27 4.30 -19.72
N ALA A 484 15.40 4.42 -18.41
CA ALA A 484 14.42 5.05 -17.53
C ALA A 484 15.15 5.95 -16.53
N SER A 485 14.64 7.16 -16.34
CA SER A 485 15.25 8.15 -15.45
C SER A 485 14.20 9.04 -14.80
N THR A 486 14.59 9.66 -13.69
CA THR A 486 13.72 10.51 -12.88
C THR A 486 14.46 11.70 -12.28
N TYR A 487 13.84 12.88 -12.36
CA TYR A 487 14.15 14.01 -11.51
C TYR A 487 13.82 13.69 -10.06
N ALA A 488 14.51 14.37 -9.14
CA ALA A 488 14.26 14.23 -7.71
C ALA A 488 12.86 14.73 -7.33
N ASP A 489 12.46 15.87 -7.88
CA ASP A 489 11.21 16.56 -7.59
C ASP A 489 10.78 17.47 -8.77
N MET A 490 9.61 18.09 -8.61
CA MET A 490 8.98 18.95 -9.61
C MET A 490 9.78 20.24 -9.88
N GLU A 491 10.35 20.81 -8.82
CA GLU A 491 11.16 22.03 -8.88
C GLU A 491 12.45 21.78 -9.67
N SER A 492 13.09 20.63 -9.47
CA SER A 492 14.24 20.18 -10.25
C SER A 492 13.83 19.92 -11.70
N ALA A 493 12.73 19.22 -11.95
CA ALA A 493 12.22 18.96 -13.30
C ALA A 493 11.97 20.26 -14.07
N GLN A 494 11.27 21.22 -13.46
CA GLN A 494 10.98 22.53 -14.00
C GLN A 494 12.27 23.31 -14.31
N ARG A 495 13.18 23.43 -13.35
CA ARG A 495 14.44 24.17 -13.50
C ARG A 495 15.33 23.58 -14.59
N LEU A 496 15.50 22.26 -14.60
CA LEU A 496 16.41 21.56 -15.50
C LEU A 496 15.86 21.49 -16.94
N THR A 497 14.54 21.35 -17.09
CA THR A 497 13.87 21.47 -18.40
C THR A 497 14.08 22.86 -19.00
N GLN A 498 13.90 23.91 -18.18
CA GLN A 498 14.12 25.28 -18.63
C GLN A 498 15.58 25.55 -18.99
N TYR A 499 16.52 25.00 -18.22
CA TYR A 499 17.94 25.08 -18.56
C TYR A 499 18.20 24.44 -19.93
N ALA A 500 17.70 23.23 -20.16
CA ALA A 500 17.91 22.50 -21.41
C ALA A 500 17.28 23.20 -22.63
N LEU A 501 16.10 23.80 -22.46
CA LEU A 501 15.46 24.60 -23.51
C LEU A 501 16.33 25.81 -23.89
N ARG A 502 16.92 26.47 -22.90
CA ARG A 502 17.80 27.63 -23.11
C ARG A 502 19.11 27.22 -23.79
N ASP A 503 19.74 26.15 -23.32
CA ASP A 503 20.98 25.60 -23.89
C ASP A 503 20.79 25.20 -25.37
N ASN A 504 19.61 24.68 -25.72
CA ASN A 504 19.29 24.20 -27.06
C ASN A 504 18.55 25.23 -27.94
N THR A 505 18.45 26.50 -27.54
CA THR A 505 17.65 27.52 -28.24
C THR A 505 17.97 27.61 -29.74
N ASN A 506 19.25 27.56 -30.12
CA ASN A 506 19.67 27.67 -31.51
C ASN A 506 19.22 26.46 -32.36
N GLU A 507 19.38 25.25 -31.82
CA GLU A 507 18.98 24.03 -32.52
C GLU A 507 17.45 23.89 -32.58
N ILE A 508 16.73 24.34 -31.55
CA ILE A 508 15.27 24.41 -31.55
C ILE A 508 14.79 25.38 -32.64
N ASN A 509 15.38 26.58 -32.73
CA ASN A 509 15.06 27.54 -33.79
C ASN A 509 15.30 26.97 -35.20
N LYS A 510 16.42 26.25 -35.37
CA LYS A 510 16.75 25.59 -36.64
C LYS A 510 15.70 24.54 -36.99
N TRP A 511 15.32 23.69 -36.04
CA TRP A 511 14.25 22.70 -36.23
C TRP A 511 12.91 23.35 -36.60
N LEU A 512 12.52 24.41 -35.89
CA LEU A 512 11.28 25.15 -36.18
C LEU A 512 11.28 25.88 -37.54
N SER A 513 12.46 26.12 -38.12
CA SER A 513 12.63 26.75 -39.43
C SER A 513 12.63 25.77 -40.62
N GLU A 514 12.58 24.46 -40.35
CA GLU A 514 12.38 23.44 -41.39
C GLU A 514 11.02 23.63 -42.09
N ASP A 515 10.90 23.22 -43.36
CA ASP A 515 9.66 23.36 -44.15
C ASP A 515 9.16 22.00 -44.68
N PRO A 516 8.11 21.42 -44.08
CA PRO A 516 7.57 21.73 -42.75
C PRO A 516 8.49 21.18 -41.63
N PRO A 517 8.40 21.69 -40.40
CA PRO A 517 9.10 21.10 -39.27
C PRO A 517 8.70 19.65 -39.08
N ARG A 518 9.70 18.78 -38.85
CA ARG A 518 9.41 17.40 -38.48
C ARG A 518 8.55 17.35 -37.20
N PRO A 519 7.59 16.42 -37.07
CA PRO A 519 6.63 16.42 -35.97
C PRO A 519 7.23 16.31 -34.55
N MET A 520 8.39 15.67 -34.41
CA MET A 520 9.11 15.57 -33.15
C MET A 520 10.61 15.77 -33.36
N ALA A 521 11.26 16.39 -32.39
CA ALA A 521 12.70 16.53 -32.31
C ALA A 521 13.21 16.22 -30.90
N GLU A 522 14.43 15.70 -30.82
CA GLU A 522 15.14 15.39 -29.59
C GLU A 522 16.37 16.30 -29.47
N PHE A 523 16.57 16.88 -28.28
CA PHE A 523 17.65 17.80 -27.96
C PHE A 523 18.30 17.38 -26.65
N ASP A 524 19.62 17.34 -26.61
CA ASP A 524 20.36 16.85 -25.45
C ASP A 524 21.26 17.95 -24.87
N THR A 525 21.08 18.22 -23.59
CA THR A 525 22.05 18.92 -22.77
C THR A 525 22.97 17.89 -22.15
N THR A 526 24.24 17.87 -22.57
CA THR A 526 25.20 16.82 -22.16
C THR A 526 25.50 16.87 -20.66
N SER A 527 25.62 18.07 -20.10
CA SER A 527 25.85 18.28 -18.67
C SER A 527 25.27 19.62 -18.24
N VAL A 528 24.70 19.68 -17.04
CA VAL A 528 24.26 20.91 -16.41
C VAL A 528 25.31 21.33 -15.38
N PRO A 529 25.85 22.57 -15.42
CA PRO A 529 26.84 23.01 -14.45
C PRO A 529 26.24 23.17 -13.05
N LEU A 530 27.06 22.93 -12.02
CA LEU A 530 26.72 23.30 -10.64
C LEU A 530 26.45 24.81 -10.54
N GLN A 531 25.40 25.17 -9.79
CA GLN A 531 25.11 26.57 -9.50
C GLN A 531 25.94 27.04 -8.29
N GLY A 532 26.51 28.24 -8.38
CA GLY A 532 27.29 28.86 -7.28
C GLY A 532 28.81 28.85 -7.52
N PRO A 533 29.63 29.03 -6.47
CA PRO A 533 31.10 29.12 -6.59
C PRO A 533 31.79 27.76 -6.81
N LEU A 534 31.03 26.66 -6.78
CA LEU A 534 31.54 25.30 -6.96
C LEU A 534 31.74 25.00 -8.45
N THR A 535 32.75 24.20 -8.76
CA THR A 535 33.05 23.73 -10.12
C THR A 535 32.61 22.28 -10.29
N GLY A 536 32.10 21.93 -11.47
CA GLY A 536 31.65 20.57 -11.81
C GLY A 536 30.22 20.51 -12.33
N ASP A 537 29.74 19.28 -12.55
CA ASP A 537 28.41 19.00 -13.07
C ASP A 537 27.40 18.78 -11.94
N ALA A 538 26.21 19.36 -12.08
CA ALA A 538 25.09 19.10 -11.19
C ALA A 538 24.49 17.73 -11.46
N VAL A 539 24.08 17.04 -10.39
CA VAL A 539 23.22 15.86 -10.53
C VAL A 539 21.85 16.32 -11.01
N THR A 540 21.41 15.81 -12.15
CA THR A 540 20.11 16.13 -12.75
C THR A 540 19.01 15.15 -12.33
N GLY A 541 19.39 13.97 -11.82
CA GLY A 541 18.46 12.96 -11.34
C GLY A 541 19.11 11.57 -11.23
N ARG A 542 18.28 10.54 -11.21
CA ARG A 542 18.69 9.12 -11.20
C ARG A 542 18.28 8.45 -12.51
N GLY A 543 19.05 7.50 -13.01
CA GLY A 543 18.72 6.80 -14.25
C GLY A 543 19.43 5.47 -14.47
N THR A 544 18.81 4.64 -15.31
CA THR A 544 19.35 3.37 -15.84
C THR A 544 19.20 3.35 -17.36
N MET A 545 20.07 2.59 -18.04
CA MET A 545 20.09 2.49 -19.49
C MET A 545 20.20 1.04 -19.94
N LEU A 546 19.84 0.79 -21.20
CA LEU A 546 20.12 -0.46 -21.89
C LEU A 546 21.46 -0.35 -22.62
N VAL A 547 22.46 -1.12 -22.18
CA VAL A 547 23.78 -1.20 -22.81
C VAL A 547 24.06 -2.66 -23.16
N ASP A 548 24.37 -2.95 -24.42
CA ASP A 548 24.65 -4.31 -24.92
C ASP A 548 23.58 -5.34 -24.52
N GLY A 549 22.30 -4.93 -24.56
CA GLY A 549 21.17 -5.77 -24.21
C GLY A 549 20.96 -6.00 -22.70
N LYS A 550 21.74 -5.33 -21.83
CA LYS A 550 21.64 -5.43 -20.37
C LYS A 550 21.26 -4.09 -19.75
N VAL A 551 20.38 -4.13 -18.75
CA VAL A 551 20.00 -2.96 -17.95
C VAL A 551 21.14 -2.65 -16.98
N THR A 552 21.61 -1.40 -16.95
CA THR A 552 22.64 -0.97 -16.01
C THR A 552 22.08 -0.76 -14.62
N GLU A 553 22.96 -0.70 -13.60
CA GLU A 553 22.57 -0.18 -12.29
C GLU A 553 22.05 1.26 -12.41
N VAL A 554 21.18 1.63 -11.47
CA VAL A 554 20.66 3.00 -11.38
C VAL A 554 21.73 3.89 -10.75
N ARG A 555 22.04 5.00 -11.42
CA ARG A 555 23.10 5.93 -11.02
C ARG A 555 22.67 7.37 -11.22
N ASP A 556 23.45 8.28 -10.65
CA ASP A 556 23.25 9.70 -10.86
C ASP A 556 23.48 10.07 -12.33
N THR A 557 22.63 10.96 -12.82
CA THR A 557 22.64 11.52 -14.17
C THR A 557 23.06 12.99 -14.11
N LYS A 558 23.56 13.52 -15.22
CA LYS A 558 24.14 14.89 -15.28
C LYS A 558 23.62 15.71 -16.45
N GLY A 559 23.05 15.05 -17.46
CA GLY A 559 22.44 15.69 -18.61
C GLY A 559 20.93 15.75 -18.50
N VAL A 560 20.32 16.36 -19.52
CA VAL A 560 18.88 16.40 -19.73
C VAL A 560 18.59 16.13 -21.21
N SER A 561 17.63 15.26 -21.47
CA SER A 561 17.10 15.03 -22.81
C SER A 561 15.70 15.64 -22.92
N LEU A 562 15.49 16.42 -23.96
CA LEU A 562 14.20 17.01 -24.31
C LEU A 562 13.68 16.36 -25.56
N ARG A 563 12.40 15.94 -25.52
CA ARG A 563 11.63 15.64 -26.72
C ARG A 563 10.54 16.69 -26.87
N LEU A 564 10.62 17.46 -27.95
CA LEU A 564 9.64 18.47 -28.30
C LEU A 564 8.76 17.96 -29.44
N MET A 565 7.46 18.26 -29.37
CA MET A 565 6.50 17.95 -30.43
C MET A 565 6.01 19.25 -31.05
N TYR A 566 6.09 19.34 -32.39
CA TYR A 566 5.66 20.51 -33.15
C TYR A 566 4.13 20.65 -33.09
N GLU A 567 3.67 21.83 -32.71
CA GLU A 567 2.24 22.17 -32.61
C GLU A 567 2.05 23.61 -33.11
N PRO A 568 1.65 23.80 -34.38
CA PRO A 568 1.69 25.10 -35.05
C PRO A 568 0.74 26.13 -34.45
N ASP A 569 -0.34 25.69 -33.80
CA ASP A 569 -1.36 26.56 -33.19
C ASP A 569 -0.90 27.17 -31.85
N LEU A 570 0.33 26.85 -31.42
CA LEU A 570 0.88 27.23 -30.13
C LEU A 570 1.97 28.31 -30.27
N ASN A 571 2.24 29.02 -29.17
CA ASN A 571 3.35 29.96 -29.07
C ASN A 571 4.12 29.65 -27.77
N PRO A 572 5.39 29.20 -27.81
CA PRO A 572 6.09 28.77 -29.02
C PRO A 572 5.38 27.57 -29.69
N PRO A 573 5.63 27.30 -30.99
CA PRO A 573 4.89 26.30 -31.77
C PRO A 573 5.31 24.86 -31.46
N PHE A 574 5.44 24.53 -30.17
CA PHE A 574 5.73 23.19 -29.69
C PHE A 574 5.22 22.98 -28.26
N VAL A 575 5.06 21.71 -27.90
CA VAL A 575 4.91 21.25 -26.51
C VAL A 575 6.13 20.45 -26.07
N VAL A 576 6.44 20.51 -24.78
CA VAL A 576 7.42 19.60 -24.16
C VAL A 576 6.74 18.24 -24.00
N PHE A 577 6.96 17.35 -24.95
CA PHE A 577 6.38 16.01 -24.94
C PHE A 577 6.99 15.15 -23.83
N SER A 578 8.30 15.25 -23.63
CA SER A 578 8.99 14.64 -22.51
C SER A 578 10.27 15.40 -22.21
N SER A 579 10.61 15.51 -20.93
CA SER A 579 11.90 15.95 -20.44
C SER A 579 12.37 14.94 -19.40
N MET A 580 13.63 14.52 -19.46
CA MET A 580 14.13 13.49 -18.57
C MET A 580 15.64 13.62 -18.33
N PRO A 581 16.14 13.24 -17.14
CA PRO A 581 17.58 13.17 -16.91
C PRO A 581 18.27 12.16 -17.83
N LYS A 582 19.53 12.42 -18.18
CA LYS A 582 20.33 11.58 -19.09
C LYS A 582 21.73 11.30 -18.52
#